data_AF-A0A1Y3BV51-F1
#
_entry.id   AF-A0A1Y3BV51-F1
#
_cell.length_a   1.000
_cell.length_b   1.000
_cell.length_c   1.000
_cell.angle_alpha   90.00
_cell.angle_beta   90.00
_cell.angle_gamma   90.00
#
_symmetry.space_group_name_H-M   'P 1'
#
loop_
_entity.id
_entity.type
_entity.pdbx_description
1 polymer ?
#
loop_
_entity_poly.entity_id
_entity_poly.type
_entity_poly.pdbx_seq_one_letter_code
_entity_poly.pdbx_strand_id
1 'polypeptide(L)'
;MIIVAHSNGMFGIYKWAYDLNIEQIRQIITGAKMLTTIDDSFVDNHLRIAIGSSCGKLLYYSIDDLIEECQQSDNSVQSIITDDSSPIWCLKMIHFKIIESKIEQNLIFTGSEDSIWRIIACNSQKLTELFKNCDSSSGVTSIELFRMNQIDSKIISIILLVGSYDEYLRIYSIDLEFDHIADTKILRCGLQQKIHIEGGGIWRIRANNIDKFTNDKNIILISAMHAGAYWLTLEIPGEHDHDHHLNINYKMNKFYIGNLNDYPMDKDPRHLVYGIASNHDQSRILIASFYAKKSFLYRIPP
;
A
#
# COMPACT_ATOMS: atom_id res chain seq x y z
N MET A 1 1.74 17.97 -5.15
CA MET A 1 3.02 17.66 -4.48
C MET A 1 3.45 16.27 -4.92
N ILE A 2 4.76 16.04 -5.08
CA ILE A 2 5.33 14.73 -5.42
C ILE A 2 6.39 14.44 -4.36
N ILE A 3 6.35 13.24 -3.78
CA ILE A 3 7.34 12.79 -2.80
C ILE A 3 8.06 11.59 -3.40
N VAL A 4 9.39 11.63 -3.42
CA VAL A 4 10.21 10.59 -4.04
C VAL A 4 11.25 10.09 -3.06
N ALA A 5 11.19 8.80 -2.75
CA ALA A 5 12.26 8.09 -2.04
C ALA A 5 13.32 7.62 -3.04
N HIS A 6 14.59 7.92 -2.75
CA HIS A 6 15.71 7.61 -3.64
C HIS A 6 16.57 6.49 -3.06
N SER A 7 17.21 5.74 -3.97
CA SER A 7 18.08 4.62 -3.61
C SER A 7 19.39 5.03 -2.91
N ASN A 8 19.67 6.33 -2.82
CA ASN A 8 20.83 6.89 -2.12
C ASN A 8 20.55 7.29 -0.66
N GLY A 9 19.40 6.89 -0.10
CA GLY A 9 19.08 7.17 1.31
C GLY A 9 18.46 8.56 1.56
N MET A 10 18.08 9.26 0.50
CA MET A 10 17.44 10.58 0.59
C MET A 10 16.02 10.51 0.05
N PHE A 11 15.13 11.35 0.54
CA PHE A 11 13.87 11.62 -0.14
C PHE A 11 13.72 13.10 -0.46
N GLY A 12 13.06 13.38 -1.57
CA GLY A 12 12.77 14.73 -2.05
C GLY A 12 11.28 15.01 -2.05
N ILE A 13 10.93 16.25 -1.75
CA ILE A 13 9.58 16.79 -1.90
C ILE A 13 9.62 17.79 -3.05
N TYR A 14 8.74 17.62 -4.01
CA TYR A 14 8.67 18.41 -5.24
C TYR A 14 7.28 19.01 -5.42
N LYS A 15 7.24 20.18 -6.06
CA LYS A 15 6.03 20.85 -6.49
C LYS A 15 5.93 20.80 -8.00
N TRP A 16 4.70 20.62 -8.48
CA TRP A 16 4.39 20.85 -9.87
C TRP A 16 4.29 22.36 -10.08
N ALA A 17 5.23 22.93 -10.82
CA ALA A 17 5.23 24.33 -11.20
C ALA A 17 4.34 24.56 -12.43
N TYR A 18 4.05 25.83 -12.74
CA TYR A 18 3.45 26.18 -14.02
C TYR A 18 4.38 25.72 -15.17
N ASP A 19 3.79 25.37 -16.32
CA ASP A 19 4.48 24.86 -17.52
C ASP A 19 5.04 23.43 -17.46
N LEU A 20 4.39 22.52 -16.72
CA LEU A 20 4.77 21.11 -16.61
C LEU A 20 6.17 20.87 -16.00
N ASN A 21 6.74 21.89 -15.35
CA ASN A 21 8.02 21.79 -14.67
C ASN A 21 7.83 21.19 -13.27
N ILE A 22 8.83 20.43 -12.81
CA ILE A 22 8.88 19.86 -11.46
C ILE A 22 10.01 20.56 -10.71
N GLU A 23 9.66 21.27 -9.64
CA GLU A 23 10.60 22.00 -8.79
C GLU A 23 10.81 21.24 -7.48
N GLN A 24 12.06 21.09 -7.05
CA GLN A 24 12.39 20.48 -5.77
C GLN A 24 12.26 21.50 -4.65
N ILE A 25 11.31 21.27 -3.72
CA ILE A 25 11.06 22.15 -2.58
C ILE A 25 12.01 21.79 -1.42
N ARG A 26 12.19 20.50 -1.16
CA ARG A 26 12.92 20.02 0.02
C ARG A 26 13.65 18.73 -0.28
N GLN A 27 14.78 18.54 0.39
CA GLN A 27 15.54 17.28 0.41
C GLN A 27 15.85 16.89 1.84
N ILE A 28 15.66 15.63 2.17
CA ILE A 28 15.91 15.10 3.52
C ILE A 28 16.83 13.88 3.41
N ILE A 29 17.95 13.94 4.14
CA ILE A 29 18.90 12.83 4.30
C ILE A 29 18.46 12.00 5.50
N THR A 30 18.24 10.71 5.28
CA THR A 30 17.71 9.83 6.35
C THR A 30 18.79 9.07 7.12
N GLY A 31 20.01 9.00 6.59
CA GLY A 31 21.07 8.13 7.10
C GLY A 31 20.89 6.63 6.77
N ALA A 32 19.82 6.24 6.08
CA ALA A 32 19.70 4.91 5.49
C ALA A 32 20.56 4.79 4.22
N LYS A 33 20.98 3.57 3.87
CA LYS A 33 21.75 3.34 2.62
C LYS A 33 20.89 3.47 1.38
N MET A 34 19.68 2.90 1.43
CA MET A 34 18.72 2.89 0.33
C MET A 34 17.31 2.98 0.91
N LEU A 35 16.52 3.92 0.39
CA LEU A 35 15.08 3.96 0.64
C LEU A 35 14.40 3.08 -0.40
N THR A 36 13.51 2.22 0.06
CA THR A 36 12.90 1.17 -0.76
C THR A 36 11.43 1.46 -1.04
N THR A 37 10.76 2.19 -0.15
CA THR A 37 9.34 2.47 -0.26
C THR A 37 8.95 3.69 0.58
N ILE A 38 7.87 4.34 0.18
CA ILE A 38 7.35 5.55 0.82
C ILE A 38 5.83 5.57 0.69
N ASP A 39 5.17 6.03 1.74
CA ASP A 39 3.74 6.35 1.71
C ASP A 39 3.50 7.60 2.54
N ASP A 40 2.45 8.35 2.19
CA ASP A 40 2.12 9.62 2.80
C ASP A 40 0.65 9.71 3.24
N SER A 41 0.42 10.60 4.19
CA SER A 41 -0.92 10.91 4.71
C SER A 41 -0.95 12.41 4.97
N PHE A 42 -1.98 13.06 4.44
CA PHE A 42 -2.15 14.50 4.54
C PHE A 42 -3.44 14.80 5.31
N VAL A 43 -3.29 15.43 6.48
CA VAL A 43 -4.42 15.66 7.40
C VAL A 43 -4.28 17.05 7.98
N ASP A 44 -5.32 17.88 7.87
CA ASP A 44 -5.37 19.23 8.44
C ASP A 44 -4.11 20.08 8.14
N ASN A 45 -3.60 19.98 6.91
CA ASN A 45 -2.36 20.59 6.40
C ASN A 45 -1.03 20.03 6.95
N HIS A 46 -1.08 19.00 7.77
CA HIS A 46 0.10 18.28 8.25
C HIS A 46 0.42 17.11 7.33
N LEU A 47 1.65 17.09 6.80
CA LEU A 47 2.15 15.97 6.01
C LEU A 47 2.83 14.96 6.93
N ARG A 48 2.33 13.73 6.92
CA ARG A 48 2.97 12.59 7.54
C ARG A 48 3.58 11.72 6.45
N ILE A 49 4.79 11.24 6.68
CA ILE A 49 5.50 10.39 5.72
C ILE A 49 6.05 9.18 6.45
N ALA A 50 5.75 7.99 5.93
CA ALA A 50 6.35 6.73 6.35
C ALA A 50 7.32 6.25 5.26
N ILE A 51 8.53 5.85 5.65
CA ILE A 51 9.60 5.44 4.73
C ILE A 51 10.21 4.14 5.17
N GLY A 52 10.22 3.16 4.27
CA GLY A 52 10.91 1.89 4.45
C GLY A 52 12.31 1.96 3.85
N SER A 53 13.24 1.22 4.45
CA SER A 53 14.62 1.16 3.98
C SER A 53 15.10 -0.27 3.76
N SER A 54 16.20 -0.39 3.03
CA SER A 54 16.86 -1.67 2.74
C SER A 54 17.52 -2.32 3.97
N CYS A 55 17.54 -1.65 5.13
CA CYS A 55 18.13 -2.16 6.37
C CYS A 55 17.09 -2.39 7.47
N GLY A 56 15.80 -2.52 7.10
CA GLY A 56 14.73 -2.80 8.05
C GLY A 56 14.33 -1.64 8.94
N LYS A 57 14.82 -0.42 8.66
CA LYS A 57 14.38 0.78 9.38
C LYS A 57 13.11 1.33 8.75
N LEU A 58 12.08 1.50 9.57
CA LEU A 58 10.93 2.34 9.27
C LEU A 58 11.16 3.72 9.89
N LEU A 59 11.11 4.75 9.06
CA LEU A 59 11.23 6.15 9.45
C LEU A 59 9.86 6.81 9.30
N TYR A 60 9.50 7.64 10.28
CA TYR A 60 8.27 8.41 10.28
C TYR A 60 8.57 9.89 10.51
N TYR A 61 8.08 10.72 9.60
CA TYR A 61 8.29 12.17 9.63
C TYR A 61 6.96 12.90 9.83
N SER A 62 6.96 13.86 10.74
CA SER A 62 5.99 14.97 10.79
C SER A 62 6.57 16.16 10.04
N ILE A 63 5.86 16.66 9.03
CA ILE A 63 6.22 17.91 8.37
C ILE A 63 5.03 18.85 8.52
N ASP A 64 5.22 19.83 9.40
CA ASP A 64 4.31 20.95 9.61
C ASP A 64 4.73 22.08 8.66
N ASP A 65 3.76 22.75 8.04
CA ASP A 65 3.92 23.86 7.10
C ASP A 65 4.81 23.59 5.86
N LEU A 66 4.16 23.12 4.78
CA LEU A 66 4.79 22.94 3.47
C LEU A 66 5.07 24.26 2.71
N ILE A 67 4.68 25.41 3.27
CA ILE A 67 4.48 26.66 2.51
C ILE A 67 5.61 27.68 2.70
N GLU A 68 6.45 27.60 3.73
CA GLU A 68 7.52 28.60 3.92
C GLU A 68 8.92 28.06 3.62
N GLU A 69 9.75 28.92 3.01
CA GLU A 69 11.21 28.80 2.82
C GLU A 69 11.98 28.75 4.17
N CYS A 70 11.37 28.22 5.22
CA CYS A 70 11.97 28.05 6.52
C CYS A 70 12.98 26.91 6.48
N GLN A 71 14.22 27.30 6.18
CA GLN A 71 15.41 26.60 6.65
C GLN A 71 15.24 26.38 8.16
N GLN A 72 15.11 25.12 8.59
CA GLN A 72 15.03 24.66 9.99
C GLN A 72 13.66 24.62 10.67
N SER A 73 12.60 24.10 10.03
CA SER A 73 11.52 23.51 10.83
C SER A 73 12.02 22.24 11.54
N ASP A 74 11.79 22.15 12.85
CA ASP A 74 12.06 21.00 13.71
C ASP A 74 11.21 19.80 13.25
N ASN A 75 11.71 19.06 12.26
CA ASN A 75 11.09 17.81 11.86
C ASN A 75 11.27 16.80 13.00
N SER A 76 10.18 16.41 13.66
CA SER A 76 10.22 15.25 14.54
C SER A 76 10.38 13.99 13.69
N VAL A 77 11.52 13.33 13.86
CA VAL A 77 11.82 12.05 13.23
C VAL A 77 11.68 10.96 14.28
N GLN A 78 10.77 10.04 14.04
CA GLN A 78 10.66 8.81 14.81
C GLN A 78 11.13 7.65 13.95
N SER A 79 11.77 6.66 14.57
CA SER A 79 12.21 5.47 13.85
C SER A 79 12.04 4.22 14.68
N ILE A 80 11.70 3.12 14.01
CA ILE A 80 11.76 1.77 14.57
C ILE A 80 12.66 0.93 13.66
N ILE A 81 13.51 0.11 14.28
CA ILE A 81 14.31 -0.90 13.58
C ILE A 81 13.60 -2.22 13.84
N THR A 82 13.21 -2.93 12.79
CA THR A 82 12.69 -4.29 12.97
C THR A 82 13.81 -5.20 13.47
N ASP A 83 13.51 -6.10 14.40
CA ASP A 83 14.50 -6.98 15.02
C ASP A 83 15.27 -7.82 13.99
N ASP A 84 14.64 -8.09 12.85
CA ASP A 84 15.16 -8.98 11.81
C ASP A 84 16.04 -8.25 10.78
N SER A 85 16.17 -6.92 10.85
CA SER A 85 17.00 -6.05 9.97
C SER A 85 16.77 -6.17 8.45
N SER A 86 15.69 -6.85 8.06
CA SER A 86 15.40 -7.19 6.67
C SER A 86 14.80 -6.01 5.90
N PRO A 87 15.10 -5.83 4.60
CA PRO A 87 14.54 -4.76 3.78
C PRO A 87 13.01 -4.65 3.89
N ILE A 88 12.49 -3.43 4.06
CA ILE A 88 11.04 -3.15 3.98
C ILE A 88 10.70 -2.85 2.52
N TRP A 89 9.91 -3.67 1.86
CA TRP A 89 9.60 -3.50 0.43
C TRP A 89 8.36 -2.68 0.15
N CYS A 90 7.38 -2.73 1.05
CA CYS A 90 6.14 -2.00 0.87
C CYS A 90 5.62 -1.42 2.18
N LEU A 91 4.92 -0.30 2.03
CA LEU A 91 4.21 0.38 3.10
C LEU A 91 2.79 0.68 2.65
N LYS A 92 1.87 0.68 3.62
CA LYS A 92 0.59 1.35 3.51
C LYS A 92 0.34 2.11 4.79
N MET A 93 0.22 3.42 4.71
CA MET A 93 -0.22 4.25 5.82
C MET A 93 -1.72 4.51 5.70
N ILE A 94 -2.41 4.38 6.81
CA ILE A 94 -3.82 4.72 6.92
C ILE A 94 -3.97 5.74 8.03
N HIS A 95 -4.80 6.74 7.75
CA HIS A 95 -5.23 7.72 8.71
C HIS A 95 -6.70 7.50 9.03
N PHE A 96 -7.06 7.61 10.29
CA PHE A 96 -8.45 7.58 10.70
C PHE A 96 -8.68 8.54 11.86
N LYS A 97 -9.92 9.02 11.91
CA LYS A 97 -10.43 9.92 12.93
C LYS A 97 -11.73 9.35 13.46
N ILE A 98 -11.74 8.99 14.74
CA ILE A 98 -12.93 8.52 15.43
C ILE A 98 -13.58 9.73 16.10
N ILE A 99 -14.73 10.15 15.56
CA ILE A 99 -15.35 11.42 15.91
C ILE A 99 -15.80 11.44 17.37
N GLU A 100 -16.47 10.39 17.86
CA GLU A 100 -17.03 10.40 19.23
C GLU A 100 -15.95 10.43 20.31
N SER A 101 -14.85 9.71 20.10
CA SER A 101 -13.74 9.62 21.04
C SER A 101 -12.65 10.68 20.80
N LYS A 102 -12.77 11.49 19.75
CA LYS A 102 -11.77 12.48 19.30
C LYS A 102 -10.36 11.87 19.15
N ILE A 103 -10.31 10.60 18.76
CA ILE A 103 -9.06 9.89 18.52
C ILE A 103 -8.66 10.10 17.07
N GLU A 104 -7.42 10.51 16.87
CA GLU A 104 -6.83 10.70 15.56
C GLU A 104 -5.45 10.04 15.54
N GLN A 105 -5.26 9.08 14.64
CA GLN A 105 -4.06 8.24 14.65
C GLN A 105 -3.72 7.72 13.26
N ASN A 106 -2.43 7.47 13.04
CA ASN A 106 -1.94 6.80 11.84
C ASN A 106 -1.53 5.36 12.19
N LEU A 107 -1.90 4.43 11.33
CA LEU A 107 -1.37 3.07 11.32
C LEU A 107 -0.53 2.88 10.07
N ILE A 108 0.60 2.21 10.25
CA ILE A 108 1.50 1.84 9.15
C ILE A 108 1.52 0.32 9.07
N PHE A 109 1.16 -0.19 7.90
CA PHE A 109 1.40 -1.57 7.53
C PHE A 109 2.72 -1.66 6.78
N THR A 110 3.55 -2.64 7.15
CA THR A 110 4.85 -2.86 6.50
C THR A 110 4.94 -4.28 5.99
N GLY A 111 5.57 -4.49 4.83
CA GLY A 111 5.93 -5.80 4.30
C GLY A 111 7.43 -5.86 4.04
N SER A 112 8.06 -6.95 4.46
CA SER A 112 9.52 -7.08 4.49
C SER A 112 10.02 -8.33 3.77
N GLU A 113 11.31 -8.34 3.42
CA GLU A 113 12.00 -9.46 2.74
C GLU A 113 11.96 -10.77 3.54
N ASP A 114 11.89 -10.69 4.87
CA ASP A 114 11.79 -11.80 5.82
C ASP A 114 10.46 -12.58 5.77
N SER A 115 9.59 -12.28 4.79
CA SER A 115 8.24 -12.84 4.65
C SER A 115 7.25 -12.39 5.72
N ILE A 116 7.61 -11.38 6.53
CA ILE A 116 6.78 -10.85 7.60
C ILE A 116 6.10 -9.55 7.14
N TRP A 117 4.82 -9.42 7.46
CA TRP A 117 4.14 -8.13 7.46
C TRP A 117 3.73 -7.73 8.89
N ARG A 118 3.71 -6.43 9.15
CA ARG A 118 3.54 -5.85 10.49
C ARG A 118 2.49 -4.74 10.49
N ILE A 119 1.88 -4.50 11.65
CA ILE A 119 1.01 -3.35 11.93
C ILE A 119 1.70 -2.49 12.99
N ILE A 120 1.87 -1.20 12.71
CA ILE A 120 2.57 -0.27 13.59
C ILE A 120 1.67 0.93 13.87
N ALA A 121 1.41 1.20 15.16
CA ALA A 121 0.75 2.41 15.63
C ALA A 121 1.73 3.57 15.69
N CYS A 122 1.30 4.72 15.16
CA CYS A 122 2.04 5.96 15.24
C CYS A 122 1.45 6.83 16.35
N ASN A 123 2.18 6.95 17.45
CA ASN A 123 1.83 7.88 18.53
C ASN A 123 2.74 9.11 18.43
N SER A 124 2.31 10.24 18.99
CA SER A 124 3.05 11.51 18.93
C SER A 124 4.51 11.43 19.41
N GLN A 125 4.85 10.41 20.21
CA GLN A 125 6.19 10.23 20.79
C GLN A 125 6.90 8.95 20.35
N LYS A 126 6.20 7.96 19.77
CA LYS A 126 6.80 6.67 19.42
C LYS A 126 6.01 5.91 18.35
N LEU A 127 6.74 5.09 17.60
CA LEU A 127 6.19 4.00 16.80
C LEU A 127 6.10 2.74 17.66
N THR A 128 4.97 2.04 17.64
CA THR A 128 4.75 0.81 18.40
C THR A 128 4.29 -0.31 17.47
N GLU A 129 5.04 -1.42 17.41
CA GLU A 129 4.58 -2.62 16.71
C GLU A 129 3.41 -3.24 17.49
N LEU A 130 2.26 -3.36 16.82
CA LEU A 130 1.06 -3.99 17.38
C LEU A 130 0.98 -5.47 17.02
N PHE A 131 1.53 -5.85 15.87
CA PHE A 131 1.37 -7.18 15.30
C PHE A 131 2.42 -7.50 14.26
N LYS A 132 2.73 -8.80 14.16
CA LYS A 132 3.51 -9.40 13.09
C LYS A 132 2.84 -10.68 12.60
N ASN A 133 2.92 -10.95 11.31
CA ASN A 133 2.42 -12.18 10.71
C ASN A 133 3.42 -12.74 9.69
N CYS A 134 3.59 -14.06 9.73
CA CYS A 134 4.57 -14.83 8.97
C CYS A 134 3.90 -15.92 8.12
N ASP A 135 2.71 -15.66 7.58
CA ASP A 135 1.99 -16.62 6.72
C ASP A 135 2.54 -16.69 5.29
N SER A 136 3.44 -15.76 4.93
CA SER A 136 4.12 -15.77 3.62
C SER A 136 5.36 -16.65 3.68
N SER A 137 5.63 -17.38 2.60
CA SER A 137 6.85 -18.19 2.47
C SER A 137 7.98 -17.45 1.76
N SER A 138 7.75 -16.20 1.37
CA SER A 138 8.73 -15.31 0.73
C SER A 138 8.40 -13.85 1.03
N GLY A 139 9.33 -12.94 0.71
CA GLY A 139 9.21 -11.51 1.01
C GLY A 139 7.85 -10.90 0.64
N VAL A 140 7.31 -10.09 1.55
CA VAL A 140 6.06 -9.35 1.34
C VAL A 140 6.37 -8.07 0.59
N THR A 141 5.78 -7.94 -0.59
CA THR A 141 6.18 -6.98 -1.63
C THR A 141 5.11 -5.94 -1.92
N SER A 142 3.86 -6.19 -1.52
CA SER A 142 2.79 -5.22 -1.68
C SER A 142 1.80 -5.34 -0.53
N ILE A 143 1.38 -4.19 0.00
CA ILE A 143 0.26 -4.08 0.92
C ILE A 143 -0.65 -2.96 0.40
N GLU A 144 -1.95 -3.22 0.36
CA GLU A 144 -2.94 -2.22 -0.08
C GLU A 144 -4.21 -2.31 0.76
N LEU A 145 -4.78 -1.15 1.07
CA LEU A 145 -6.05 -1.06 1.79
C LEU A 145 -7.20 -1.26 0.81
N PHE A 146 -8.05 -2.26 1.06
CA PHE A 146 -9.22 -2.52 0.22
C PHE A 146 -10.52 -1.93 0.75
N ARG A 147 -10.66 -1.89 2.08
CA ARG A 147 -11.83 -1.30 2.74
C ARG A 147 -11.48 -0.96 4.18
N MET A 148 -12.06 0.12 4.68
CA MET A 148 -12.04 0.48 6.09
C MET A 148 -13.42 0.99 6.50
N ASN A 149 -13.98 0.41 7.55
CA ASN A 149 -15.30 0.75 8.09
C ASN A 149 -15.20 0.96 9.59
N GLN A 150 -15.81 2.03 10.10
CA GLN A 150 -16.07 2.15 11.54
C GLN A 150 -17.31 1.33 11.89
N ILE A 151 -17.18 0.35 12.79
CA ILE A 151 -18.28 -0.50 13.26
C ILE A 151 -19.02 0.17 14.43
N ASP A 152 -18.27 0.79 15.33
CA ASP A 152 -18.77 1.51 16.51
C ASP A 152 -17.80 2.65 16.85
N SER A 153 -18.13 3.47 17.84
CA SER A 153 -17.37 4.58 18.42
C SER A 153 -15.93 4.28 18.86
N LYS A 154 -15.52 3.01 18.84
CA LYS A 154 -14.17 2.56 19.18
C LYS A 154 -13.61 1.49 18.26
N ILE A 155 -14.40 0.93 17.35
CA ILE A 155 -14.00 -0.24 16.57
C ILE A 155 -13.92 0.12 15.09
N ILE A 156 -12.76 -0.14 14.50
CA ILE A 156 -12.52 -0.03 13.06
C ILE A 156 -12.23 -1.42 12.50
N SER A 157 -12.91 -1.77 11.42
CA SER A 157 -12.67 -2.98 10.65
C SER A 157 -12.02 -2.65 9.31
N ILE A 158 -10.99 -3.41 8.97
CA ILE A 158 -10.14 -3.22 7.80
C ILE A 158 -10.09 -4.52 7.01
N ILE A 159 -10.25 -4.41 5.70
CA ILE A 159 -9.87 -5.45 4.76
C ILE A 159 -8.55 -5.05 4.10
N LEU A 160 -7.52 -5.85 4.36
CA LEU A 160 -6.15 -5.61 3.88
C LEU A 160 -5.78 -6.65 2.83
N LEU A 161 -5.12 -6.18 1.77
CA LEU A 161 -4.57 -7.02 0.71
C LEU A 161 -3.06 -7.10 0.89
N VAL A 162 -2.52 -8.32 0.95
CA VAL A 162 -1.09 -8.58 1.11
C VAL A 162 -0.61 -9.47 -0.03
N GLY A 163 0.34 -8.97 -0.81
CA GLY A 163 0.99 -9.69 -1.89
C GLY A 163 2.43 -10.04 -1.54
N SER A 164 2.87 -11.23 -1.92
CA SER A 164 4.23 -11.72 -1.67
C SER A 164 4.86 -12.28 -2.95
N TYR A 165 6.19 -12.40 -2.92
CA TYR A 165 6.98 -13.16 -3.88
C TYR A 165 6.56 -14.62 -4.00
N ASP A 166 5.88 -15.17 -3.00
CA ASP A 166 5.38 -16.55 -3.01
C ASP A 166 4.17 -16.79 -3.92
N GLU A 167 3.83 -15.81 -4.77
CA GLU A 167 2.76 -15.86 -5.77
C GLU A 167 1.34 -15.80 -5.20
N TYR A 168 1.18 -15.50 -3.91
CA TYR A 168 -0.14 -15.44 -3.29
C TYR A 168 -0.58 -14.02 -2.92
N LEU A 169 -1.81 -13.72 -3.28
CA LEU A 169 -2.59 -12.63 -2.71
C LEU A 169 -3.31 -13.17 -1.48
N ARG A 170 -3.11 -12.52 -0.35
CA ARG A 170 -3.77 -12.82 0.92
C ARG A 170 -4.71 -11.67 1.26
N ILE A 171 -5.92 -12.01 1.67
CA ILE A 171 -6.94 -11.06 2.09
C ILE A 171 -7.15 -11.25 3.58
N TYR A 172 -6.85 -10.22 4.37
CA TYR A 172 -7.01 -10.23 5.82
C TYR A 172 -8.19 -9.37 6.24
N SER A 173 -8.91 -9.83 7.26
CA SER A 173 -9.87 -9.01 8.02
C SER A 173 -9.24 -8.68 9.36
N ILE A 174 -9.20 -7.39 9.69
CA ILE A 174 -8.55 -6.85 10.89
C ILE A 174 -9.53 -5.96 11.62
N ASP A 175 -9.80 -6.25 12.89
CA ASP A 175 -10.60 -5.39 13.75
C ASP A 175 -9.72 -4.80 14.84
N LEU A 176 -9.80 -3.48 14.97
CA LEU A 176 -9.01 -2.66 15.88
C LEU A 176 -9.93 -1.96 16.86
N GLU A 177 -9.56 -1.98 18.14
CA GLU A 177 -10.20 -1.23 19.20
C GLU A 177 -9.31 -0.08 19.63
N PHE A 178 -9.91 1.10 19.79
CA PHE A 178 -9.24 2.31 20.25
C PHE A 178 -9.81 2.70 21.60
N ASP A 179 -8.94 2.77 22.61
CA ASP A 179 -9.33 3.25 23.93
C ASP A 179 -9.10 4.77 24.08
N HIS A 180 -9.72 5.38 25.08
CA HIS A 180 -9.74 6.83 25.31
C HIS A 180 -8.36 7.47 25.50
N ILE A 181 -7.32 6.67 25.75
CA ILE A 181 -5.93 7.11 25.92
C ILE A 181 -5.13 7.05 24.60
N ALA A 182 -5.82 6.81 23.47
CA ALA A 182 -5.22 6.60 22.15
C ALA A 182 -4.32 5.35 22.05
N ASP A 183 -4.54 4.39 22.95
CA ASP A 183 -3.97 3.05 22.81
C ASP A 183 -4.79 2.24 21.80
N THR A 184 -4.08 1.59 20.86
CA THR A 184 -4.67 0.72 19.85
C THR A 184 -4.48 -0.73 20.24
N LYS A 185 -5.56 -1.51 20.18
CA LYS A 185 -5.54 -2.95 20.40
C LYS A 185 -6.09 -3.67 19.18
N ILE A 186 -5.45 -4.78 18.81
CA ILE A 186 -5.99 -5.68 17.79
C ILE A 186 -6.95 -6.64 18.45
N LEU A 187 -8.23 -6.55 18.10
CA LEU A 187 -9.25 -7.49 18.53
C LEU A 187 -9.18 -8.78 17.71
N ARG A 188 -8.97 -8.63 16.40
CA ARG A 188 -8.94 -9.75 15.45
C ARG A 188 -8.02 -9.42 14.29
N CYS A 189 -7.26 -10.39 13.83
CA CYS A 189 -6.55 -10.35 12.56
C CYS A 189 -6.54 -11.76 11.96
N GLY A 190 -7.37 -12.00 10.95
CA GLY A 190 -7.56 -13.34 10.37
C GLY A 190 -7.46 -13.35 8.85
N LEU A 191 -6.73 -14.32 8.31
CA LEU A 191 -6.69 -14.61 6.88
C LEU A 191 -8.08 -15.11 6.42
N GLN A 192 -8.71 -14.38 5.50
CA GLN A 192 -10.01 -14.73 4.94
C GLN A 192 -9.87 -15.57 3.69
N GLN A 193 -8.95 -15.18 2.80
CA GLN A 193 -8.77 -15.82 1.50
C GLN A 193 -7.30 -15.78 1.07
N LYS A 194 -6.88 -16.85 0.40
CA LYS A 194 -5.59 -16.96 -0.28
C LYS A 194 -5.82 -17.28 -1.75
N ILE A 195 -5.32 -16.43 -2.65
CA ILE A 195 -5.49 -16.55 -4.11
C ILE A 195 -4.11 -16.74 -4.73
N HIS A 196 -3.93 -17.82 -5.49
CA HIS A 196 -2.68 -18.11 -6.20
C HIS A 196 -2.68 -17.43 -7.56
N ILE A 197 -1.62 -16.69 -7.86
CA ILE A 197 -1.36 -16.08 -9.18
C ILE A 197 -0.10 -16.73 -9.74
N GLU A 198 -0.29 -17.88 -10.38
CA GLU A 198 0.79 -18.74 -10.83
C GLU A 198 1.82 -18.03 -11.73
N GLY A 199 3.09 -18.28 -11.43
CA GLY A 199 4.21 -17.93 -12.31
C GLY A 199 4.70 -16.49 -12.16
N GLY A 200 4.40 -15.80 -11.06
CA GLY A 200 4.95 -14.48 -10.79
C GLY A 200 4.64 -13.94 -9.40
N GLY A 201 5.69 -13.67 -8.62
CA GLY A 201 5.58 -12.96 -7.34
C GLY A 201 4.80 -11.65 -7.48
N ILE A 202 3.89 -11.39 -6.55
CA ILE A 202 3.02 -10.22 -6.61
C ILE A 202 3.84 -8.98 -6.30
N TRP A 203 4.02 -8.09 -7.25
CA TRP A 203 4.87 -6.92 -7.07
C TRP A 203 4.11 -5.69 -6.60
N ARG A 204 2.89 -5.49 -7.12
CA ARG A 204 2.07 -4.32 -6.76
C ARG A 204 0.60 -4.64 -6.82
N ILE A 205 -0.12 -4.19 -5.80
CA ILE A 205 -1.57 -4.24 -5.70
C ILE A 205 -2.08 -2.80 -5.70
N ARG A 206 -3.19 -2.56 -6.39
CA ARG A 206 -3.96 -1.30 -6.31
C ARG A 206 -5.42 -1.64 -6.17
N ALA A 207 -6.04 -1.15 -5.10
CA ALA A 207 -7.47 -1.24 -4.89
C ALA A 207 -8.08 0.16 -5.00
N ASN A 208 -9.28 0.23 -5.54
CA ASN A 208 -10.08 1.45 -5.48
C ASN A 208 -10.97 1.38 -4.23
N ASN A 209 -10.78 2.33 -3.31
CA ASN A 209 -11.75 2.61 -2.26
C ASN A 209 -12.77 3.59 -2.83
N ILE A 210 -13.67 3.15 -3.72
CA ILE A 210 -14.79 3.99 -4.11
C ILE A 210 -15.84 3.89 -3.00
N ASP A 211 -16.30 5.05 -2.54
CA ASP A 211 -17.27 5.22 -1.45
C ASP A 211 -18.47 4.29 -1.55
N LYS A 212 -18.99 3.89 -0.37
CA LYS A 212 -20.09 2.93 -0.12
C LYS A 212 -21.40 3.15 -0.92
N PHE A 213 -21.50 4.21 -1.72
CA PHE A 213 -22.73 4.65 -2.39
C PHE A 213 -22.83 4.28 -3.87
N THR A 214 -21.78 3.78 -4.49
CA THR A 214 -21.84 3.28 -5.87
C THR A 214 -21.70 1.76 -5.86
N ASN A 215 -22.71 1.06 -6.41
CA ASN A 215 -22.74 -0.40 -6.66
C ASN A 215 -21.66 -0.88 -7.65
N ASP A 216 -20.55 -0.16 -7.78
CA ASP A 216 -19.56 -0.37 -8.79
C ASP A 216 -18.54 -1.39 -8.32
N LYS A 217 -18.27 -2.35 -9.21
CA LYS A 217 -17.39 -3.51 -9.04
C LYS A 217 -16.13 -3.13 -8.26
N ASN A 218 -15.87 -3.76 -7.12
CA ASN A 218 -14.63 -3.55 -6.38
C ASN A 218 -13.46 -4.21 -7.14
N ILE A 219 -12.82 -3.43 -8.02
CA ILE A 219 -11.73 -3.93 -8.86
C ILE A 219 -10.40 -3.73 -8.13
N ILE A 220 -9.67 -4.84 -7.99
CA ILE A 220 -8.28 -4.86 -7.53
C ILE A 220 -7.41 -5.15 -8.74
N LEU A 221 -6.41 -4.30 -8.93
CA LEU A 221 -5.40 -4.40 -9.97
C LEU A 221 -4.12 -4.99 -9.38
N ILE A 222 -3.51 -5.93 -10.10
CA ILE A 222 -2.33 -6.65 -9.64
C ILE A 222 -1.28 -6.66 -10.75
N SER A 223 -0.07 -6.27 -10.37
CA SER A 223 1.15 -6.47 -11.13
C SER A 223 1.87 -7.67 -10.53
N ALA A 224 1.99 -8.76 -11.27
CA ALA A 224 2.73 -9.94 -10.88
C ALA A 224 3.97 -10.03 -11.77
N MET A 225 5.17 -10.12 -11.16
CA MET A 225 6.44 -9.95 -11.87
C MET A 225 6.47 -10.73 -13.17
N HIS A 226 6.56 -12.06 -13.13
CA HIS A 226 6.70 -12.87 -14.35
C HIS A 226 5.36 -13.31 -14.96
N ALA A 227 4.26 -13.11 -14.26
CA ALA A 227 2.94 -13.55 -14.68
C ALA A 227 2.15 -12.48 -15.45
N GLY A 228 2.59 -11.21 -15.42
CA GLY A 228 1.94 -10.11 -16.11
C GLY A 228 1.03 -9.29 -15.19
N ALA A 229 -0.03 -8.70 -15.75
CA ALA A 229 -0.99 -7.91 -14.99
C ALA A 229 -2.35 -8.60 -14.94
N TYR A 230 -3.03 -8.44 -13.81
CA TYR A 230 -4.34 -9.02 -13.54
C TYR A 230 -5.27 -7.95 -12.98
N TRP A 231 -6.56 -8.16 -13.16
CA TRP A 231 -7.58 -7.49 -12.37
C TRP A 231 -8.55 -8.53 -11.81
N LEU A 232 -9.03 -8.29 -10.60
CA LEU A 232 -10.01 -9.14 -9.97
C LEU A 232 -11.13 -8.31 -9.37
N THR A 233 -12.33 -8.88 -9.33
CA THR A 233 -13.45 -8.30 -8.60
C THR A 233 -13.67 -9.11 -7.33
N LEU A 234 -13.78 -8.43 -6.18
CA LEU A 234 -14.19 -9.05 -4.92
C LEU A 234 -15.65 -8.74 -4.62
N GLU A 235 -16.38 -9.80 -4.31
CA GLU A 235 -17.71 -9.74 -3.73
C GLU A 235 -17.58 -10.04 -2.24
N ILE A 236 -17.73 -8.99 -1.42
CA ILE A 236 -17.78 -9.13 0.03
C ILE A 236 -19.27 -9.12 0.43
N PRO A 237 -19.76 -10.15 1.13
CA PRO A 237 -21.13 -10.16 1.67
C PRO A 237 -21.42 -8.90 2.49
N GLY A 238 -22.66 -8.42 2.47
CA GLY A 238 -23.06 -7.20 3.18
C GLY A 238 -22.86 -7.27 4.69
N GLU A 239 -22.84 -6.10 5.35
CA GLU A 239 -22.54 -5.87 6.78
C GLU A 239 -23.47 -6.57 7.80
N HIS A 240 -24.38 -7.45 7.36
CA HIS A 240 -25.33 -8.17 8.21
C HIS A 240 -24.98 -9.64 8.46
N ASP A 241 -23.97 -10.20 7.79
CA ASP A 241 -23.47 -11.53 8.12
C ASP A 241 -22.39 -11.40 9.20
N HIS A 242 -22.80 -11.63 10.46
CA HIS A 242 -21.89 -11.81 11.60
C HIS A 242 -21.08 -13.11 11.52
N ASP A 243 -21.14 -13.81 10.39
CA ASP A 243 -20.45 -15.08 10.21
C ASP A 243 -18.95 -14.85 10.06
N HIS A 244 -18.18 -15.58 10.86
CA HIS A 244 -16.76 -15.30 11.12
C HIS A 244 -15.83 -15.65 9.95
N HIS A 245 -16.37 -16.23 8.89
CA HIS A 245 -15.71 -16.49 7.63
C HIS A 245 -16.40 -15.67 6.55
N LEU A 246 -15.74 -14.58 6.11
CA LEU A 246 -16.17 -13.88 4.91
C LEU A 246 -15.97 -14.85 3.74
N ASN A 247 -17.06 -15.40 3.21
CA ASN A 247 -17.04 -16.12 1.93
C ASN A 247 -16.79 -15.10 0.82
N ILE A 248 -15.52 -14.77 0.59
CA ILE A 248 -15.09 -13.82 -0.42
C ILE A 248 -15.08 -14.55 -1.78
N ASN A 249 -16.09 -14.28 -2.58
CA ASN A 249 -16.08 -14.70 -3.98
C ASN A 249 -15.22 -13.75 -4.80
N TYR A 250 -14.50 -14.29 -5.78
CA TYR A 250 -13.69 -13.48 -6.68
C TYR A 250 -13.75 -13.98 -8.12
N LYS A 251 -13.63 -13.04 -9.05
CA LYS A 251 -13.39 -13.33 -10.47
C LYS A 251 -12.09 -12.67 -10.90
N MET A 252 -11.12 -13.48 -11.33
CA MET A 252 -9.82 -13.00 -11.80
C MET A 252 -9.75 -13.00 -13.33
N ASN A 253 -9.15 -11.95 -13.88
CA ASN A 253 -8.95 -11.76 -15.31
C ASN A 253 -7.52 -11.27 -15.56
N LYS A 254 -6.91 -11.70 -16.66
CA LYS A 254 -5.55 -11.31 -17.06
C LYS A 254 -5.60 -10.22 -18.12
N PHE A 255 -4.74 -9.21 -18.02
CA PHE A 255 -4.52 -8.25 -19.10
C PHE A 255 -3.66 -8.90 -20.19
N TYR A 256 -4.10 -8.80 -21.44
CA TYR A 256 -3.32 -9.25 -22.60
C TYR A 256 -2.30 -8.19 -22.98
N ILE A 257 -1.02 -8.45 -22.71
CA ILE A 257 0.10 -7.57 -23.05
C ILE A 257 0.73 -8.09 -24.34
N GLY A 258 0.38 -7.50 -25.48
CA GLY A 258 0.94 -7.85 -26.79
C GLY A 258 0.23 -7.17 -27.95
N ASN A 259 0.97 -6.90 -29.03
CA ASN A 259 0.37 -6.72 -30.35
C ASN A 259 0.06 -8.12 -30.87
N LEU A 260 -1.17 -8.38 -31.32
CA LEU A 260 -1.59 -9.66 -31.93
C LEU A 260 -0.69 -10.10 -33.11
N ASN A 261 0.18 -9.23 -33.64
CA ASN A 261 0.94 -9.46 -34.86
C ASN A 261 2.49 -9.39 -34.74
N ASP A 262 3.08 -8.99 -33.60
CA ASP A 262 4.51 -8.62 -33.56
C ASP A 262 5.44 -9.53 -32.75
N TYR A 263 4.91 -10.53 -32.03
CA TYR A 263 5.75 -11.49 -31.30
C TYR A 263 5.26 -12.92 -31.54
N PRO A 264 6.11 -13.83 -32.08
CA PRO A 264 5.78 -15.24 -32.13
C PRO A 264 5.61 -15.72 -30.69
N MET A 265 4.40 -16.14 -30.36
CA MET A 265 3.89 -16.59 -29.05
C MET A 265 4.65 -17.78 -28.43
N ASP A 266 5.68 -18.29 -29.10
CA ASP A 266 6.30 -19.58 -28.78
C ASP A 266 7.61 -19.48 -27.97
N LYS A 267 8.08 -18.29 -27.61
CA LYS A 267 9.31 -18.14 -26.81
C LYS A 267 9.14 -17.13 -25.67
N ASP A 268 8.53 -17.63 -24.60
CA ASP A 268 8.46 -17.08 -23.24
C ASP A 268 7.42 -15.95 -23.01
N PRO A 269 6.17 -16.28 -22.64
CA PRO A 269 5.09 -15.31 -22.40
C PRO A 269 5.22 -14.52 -21.09
N ARG A 270 6.39 -14.56 -20.43
CA ARG A 270 6.63 -13.89 -19.15
C ARG A 270 6.94 -12.41 -19.35
N HIS A 271 5.91 -11.58 -19.34
CA HIS A 271 6.07 -10.12 -19.30
C HIS A 271 6.38 -9.66 -17.88
N LEU A 272 7.58 -9.13 -17.65
CA LEU A 272 7.91 -8.50 -16.37
C LEU A 272 7.10 -7.22 -16.21
N VAL A 273 6.04 -7.25 -15.40
CA VAL A 273 5.24 -6.08 -15.05
C VAL A 273 5.60 -5.64 -13.65
N TYR A 274 6.06 -4.39 -13.54
CA TYR A 274 6.53 -3.81 -12.28
C TYR A 274 5.71 -2.59 -11.85
N GLY A 275 4.77 -2.14 -12.67
CA GLY A 275 3.96 -0.97 -12.39
C GLY A 275 2.54 -1.12 -12.93
N ILE A 276 1.58 -0.84 -12.06
CA ILE A 276 0.18 -0.68 -12.42
C ILE A 276 -0.35 0.59 -11.73
N ALA A 277 -1.05 1.41 -12.51
CA ALA A 277 -1.68 2.64 -12.04
C ALA A 277 -3.02 2.80 -12.75
N SER A 278 -3.92 3.56 -12.13
CA SER A 278 -5.23 3.86 -12.70
C SER A 278 -5.63 5.29 -12.38
N ASN A 279 -6.59 5.82 -13.14
CA ASN A 279 -7.36 6.98 -12.70
C ASN A 279 -8.33 6.60 -11.57
N HIS A 280 -8.94 7.62 -10.96
CA HIS A 280 -9.79 7.48 -9.77
C HIS A 280 -10.96 6.50 -9.96
N ASP A 281 -11.60 6.48 -11.13
CA ASP A 281 -12.72 5.60 -11.46
C ASP A 281 -12.27 4.24 -12.03
N GLN A 282 -10.95 3.99 -12.12
CA GLN A 282 -10.35 2.81 -12.75
C GLN A 282 -10.79 2.54 -14.19
N SER A 283 -11.37 3.53 -14.88
CA SER A 283 -11.75 3.38 -16.28
C SER A 283 -10.55 3.32 -17.21
N ARG A 284 -9.39 3.84 -16.78
CA ARG A 284 -8.12 3.82 -17.50
C ARG A 284 -7.01 3.27 -16.64
N ILE A 285 -6.28 2.31 -17.18
CA ILE A 285 -5.21 1.60 -16.47
C ILE A 285 -3.93 1.70 -17.27
N LEU A 286 -2.88 2.19 -16.61
CA LEU A 286 -1.53 2.24 -17.14
C LEU A 286 -0.73 1.06 -16.58
N ILE A 287 -0.18 0.24 -17.47
CA ILE A 287 0.66 -0.90 -17.13
C ILE A 287 2.06 -0.66 -17.68
N ALA A 288 3.07 -0.76 -16.81
CA ALA A 288 4.48 -0.63 -17.18
C ALA A 288 5.17 -1.99 -17.18
N SER A 289 5.73 -2.38 -18.33
CA SER A 289 6.46 -3.63 -18.49
C SER A 289 7.93 -3.37 -18.82
N PHE A 290 8.82 -4.04 -18.09
CA PHE A 290 10.27 -3.91 -18.24
C PHE A 290 10.74 -4.49 -19.59
N TYR A 291 10.30 -5.70 -19.92
CA TYR A 291 10.71 -6.35 -21.17
C TYR A 291 10.11 -5.70 -22.41
N ALA A 292 8.90 -5.15 -22.32
CA ALA A 292 8.30 -4.43 -23.44
C ALA A 292 8.95 -3.06 -23.71
N LYS A 293 9.69 -2.51 -22.73
CA LYS A 293 10.21 -1.12 -22.74
C LYS A 293 9.14 -0.10 -23.13
N LYS A 294 7.89 -0.37 -22.78
CA LYS A 294 6.69 0.37 -23.16
C LYS A 294 5.71 0.38 -22.01
N SER A 295 4.89 1.44 -21.98
CA SER A 295 3.70 1.50 -21.14
C SER A 295 2.46 1.25 -22.00
N PHE A 296 1.49 0.55 -21.44
CA PHE A 296 0.25 0.19 -22.12
C PHE A 296 -0.92 0.86 -21.39
N LEU A 297 -1.80 1.51 -22.15
CA LEU A 297 -3.02 2.11 -21.63
C LEU A 297 -4.21 1.22 -21.99
N TYR A 298 -4.88 0.69 -20.97
CA TYR A 298 -6.08 -0.14 -21.10
C TYR A 298 -7.32 0.61 -20.64
N ARG A 299 -8.47 0.20 -21.19
CA ARG A 299 -9.79 0.59 -20.71
C ARG A 299 -10.50 -0.68 -20.22
N ILE A 300 -10.96 -0.71 -18.98
CA ILE A 300 -11.82 -1.82 -18.52
C ILE A 300 -13.18 -1.66 -19.22
N PRO A 301 -13.70 -2.70 -19.90
CA PRO A 301 -15.05 -2.67 -20.44
C PRO A 301 -16.08 -2.44 -19.33
N PRO A 302 -17.16 -1.68 -19.57
CA PRO A 302 -18.21 -1.43 -18.58
C PRO A 302 -18.79 -2.73 -17.99
#